data_AF-A0A7L5DQ51-F1
#
_entry.id   AF-A0A7L5DQ51-F1
#
_cell.length_a   1.000
_cell.length_b   1.000
_cell.length_c   1.000
_cell.angle_alpha   90.00
_cell.angle_beta   90.00
_cell.angle_gamma   90.00
#
_symmetry.space_group_name_H-M   'P 1'
#
loop_
_entity.id
_entity.type
_entity.pdbx_description
1 polymer ?
#
loop_
_entity_poly.entity_id
_entity_poly.type
_entity_poly.pdbx_seq_one_letter_code
_entity_poly.pdbx_strand_id
1 'polypeptide(L)'
;MAKDKQFGSAMLTREEPKKTATVATATPTVGPTRPVTTRPLTTEPTRSAAALPFGRQNYTLMLAGIGIILVGFFIMSLDKEEFGFGFLGLTLGPIVVMAGFVLEFFAILARPKA
;
A
#
# COMPACT_ATOMS: atom_id res chain seq x y z
N MET A 1 18.54 3.20 -63.14
CA MET A 1 18.47 4.59 -62.64
C MET A 1 19.04 4.64 -61.24
N ALA A 2 20.19 5.30 -61.08
CA ALA A 2 20.76 5.67 -59.79
C ALA A 2 19.79 6.59 -59.03
N LYS A 3 19.69 6.39 -57.72
CA LYS A 3 19.18 7.42 -56.82
C LYS A 3 19.97 7.34 -55.53
N ASP A 4 21.07 8.07 -55.58
CA ASP A 4 21.87 8.53 -54.47
C ASP A 4 20.96 9.24 -53.46
N LYS A 5 21.04 8.85 -52.20
CA LYS A 5 20.70 9.72 -51.07
C LYS A 5 21.53 9.33 -49.86
N GLN A 6 22.77 9.80 -49.89
CA GLN A 6 23.54 10.06 -48.68
C GLN A 6 23.31 11.53 -48.32
N PHE A 7 22.53 11.76 -47.28
CA PHE A 7 22.46 12.99 -46.49
C PHE A 7 22.21 12.48 -45.08
N GLY A 8 23.03 12.67 -44.06
CA GLY A 8 24.02 13.70 -43.81
C GLY A 8 23.93 13.87 -42.30
N SER A 9 24.93 13.38 -41.58
CA SER A 9 25.06 13.53 -40.14
C SER A 9 25.16 15.01 -39.80
N ALA A 10 24.03 15.63 -39.48
CA ALA A 10 23.99 16.97 -38.94
C ALA A 10 24.38 16.93 -37.46
N MET A 11 25.70 16.93 -37.23
CA MET A 11 26.26 17.60 -36.06
C MET A 11 25.86 19.07 -36.11
N LEU A 12 25.01 19.48 -35.17
CA LEU A 12 24.89 20.85 -34.67
C LEU A 12 24.49 20.72 -33.19
N THR A 13 25.06 21.38 -32.19
CA THR A 13 26.12 22.39 -32.10
C THR A 13 26.31 22.63 -30.60
N ARG A 14 27.58 22.76 -30.17
CA ARG A 14 28.05 23.56 -29.02
C ARG A 14 28.12 22.93 -27.64
N GLU A 15 29.17 22.13 -27.47
CA GLU A 15 30.06 22.21 -26.30
C GLU A 15 30.79 23.57 -26.26
N GLU A 16 30.98 24.09 -25.04
CA GLU A 16 31.93 25.12 -24.54
C GLU A 16 31.20 26.13 -23.61
N PRO A 17 31.80 26.57 -22.48
CA PRO A 17 33.24 26.58 -22.24
C PRO A 17 33.68 26.12 -20.83
N LYS A 18 34.68 25.24 -20.79
CA LYS A 18 35.62 25.18 -19.67
C LYS A 18 36.89 25.91 -20.10
N LYS A 19 36.88 27.24 -19.98
CA LYS A 19 38.09 28.06 -20.19
C LYS A 19 38.91 28.10 -18.91
N THR A 20 40.01 27.38 -18.92
CA THR A 20 41.15 27.58 -18.02
C THR A 20 41.73 28.97 -18.22
N ALA A 21 41.84 29.74 -17.14
CA ALA A 21 42.79 30.84 -17.02
C ALA A 21 43.38 30.82 -15.60
N THR A 22 44.69 30.99 -15.59
CA THR A 22 45.66 30.62 -14.58
C THR A 22 45.86 31.72 -13.51
N VAL A 23 46.36 31.31 -12.34
CA VAL A 23 47.11 32.08 -11.31
C VAL A 23 46.37 33.13 -10.48
N ALA A 24 46.12 32.82 -9.20
CA ALA A 24 46.45 33.72 -8.08
C ALA A 24 46.46 32.94 -6.75
N THR A 25 47.67 32.67 -6.26
CA THR A 25 47.95 32.34 -4.86
C THR A 25 47.61 33.55 -4.00
N ALA A 26 46.67 33.40 -3.07
CA ALA A 26 46.55 34.25 -1.88
C ALA A 26 45.71 33.54 -0.80
N THR A 27 46.37 32.89 0.16
CA THR A 27 45.95 32.95 1.57
C THR A 27 46.14 34.39 2.04
N PRO A 28 45.29 34.98 2.92
CA PRO A 28 44.92 34.39 4.20
C PRO A 28 43.47 34.69 4.67
N THR A 29 43.05 33.97 5.71
CA THR A 29 42.31 34.48 6.89
C THR A 29 41.21 33.50 7.31
N VAL A 30 41.48 32.88 8.45
CA VAL A 30 40.60 32.04 9.25
C VAL A 30 39.29 32.80 9.52
N GLY A 31 38.19 32.34 8.93
CA GLY A 31 36.84 32.71 9.36
C GLY A 31 36.43 31.83 10.56
N PRO A 32 35.83 32.39 11.62
CA PRO A 32 35.51 31.63 12.82
C PRO A 32 34.52 30.50 12.50
N THR A 33 34.88 29.30 12.93
CA THR A 33 34.02 28.13 13.11
C THR A 33 32.68 28.57 13.69
N ARG A 34 31.65 28.66 12.85
CA ARG A 34 30.28 28.60 13.34
C ARG A 34 30.07 27.17 13.85
N PRO A 35 29.68 26.96 15.11
CA PRO A 35 29.31 25.63 15.56
C PRO A 35 28.12 25.21 14.70
N VAL A 36 28.30 24.15 13.93
CA VAL A 36 27.19 23.44 13.30
C VAL A 36 26.34 22.96 14.47
N THR A 37 25.27 23.69 14.76
CA THR A 37 24.23 23.27 15.68
C THR A 37 23.83 21.86 15.29
N THR A 38 24.31 20.89 16.07
CA THR A 38 23.88 19.50 15.97
C THR A 38 22.39 19.54 16.26
N ARG A 39 21.58 19.54 15.19
CA ARG A 39 20.14 19.39 15.28
C ARG A 39 19.91 18.16 16.17
N PRO A 40 19.19 18.27 17.29
CA PRO A 40 18.91 17.09 18.08
C PRO A 40 18.19 16.14 17.12
N LEU A 41 18.74 14.93 16.96
CA LEU A 41 18.01 13.81 16.41
C LEU A 41 16.87 13.59 17.39
N THR A 42 15.75 14.31 17.16
CA THR A 42 14.47 13.98 17.75
C THR A 42 14.37 12.48 17.64
N THR A 43 14.29 11.82 18.79
CA THR A 43 13.99 10.41 18.90
C THR A 43 12.74 10.17 18.08
N GLU A 44 12.90 9.79 16.82
CA GLU A 44 11.86 9.20 16.01
C GLU A 44 11.47 7.96 16.81
N PRO A 45 10.27 7.89 17.40
CA PRO A 45 9.78 6.60 17.81
C PRO A 45 9.54 5.88 16.49
N THR A 46 10.53 5.14 15.99
CA THR A 46 10.34 4.16 14.94
C THR A 46 9.48 3.05 15.52
N ARG A 47 8.19 3.35 15.68
CA ARG A 47 7.12 2.39 15.54
C ARG A 47 6.33 2.84 14.32
N SER A 48 6.92 2.63 13.15
CA SER A 48 6.16 2.05 12.06
C SER A 48 5.75 0.64 12.49
N ALA A 49 4.88 0.54 13.49
CA ALA A 49 4.01 -0.62 13.61
C ALA A 49 3.25 -0.62 12.29
N ALA A 50 3.36 -1.70 11.52
CA ALA A 50 2.62 -1.85 10.27
C ALA A 50 1.19 -1.36 10.50
N ALA A 51 0.81 -0.27 9.81
CA ALA A 51 -0.52 0.27 9.92
C ALA A 51 -1.46 -0.79 9.36
N LEU A 52 -2.10 -1.54 10.25
CA LEU A 52 -3.06 -2.55 9.84
C LEU A 52 -4.19 -1.84 9.09
N PRO A 53 -4.68 -2.40 7.98
CA PRO A 53 -5.69 -1.75 7.14
C PRO A 53 -7.01 -1.50 7.89
N PHE A 54 -7.24 -2.19 9.01
CA PHE A 54 -8.44 -2.06 9.84
C PHE A 54 -8.10 -1.95 11.33
N GLY A 55 -8.98 -1.30 12.09
CA GLY A 55 -8.89 -1.21 13.55
C GLY A 55 -9.27 -2.53 14.24
N ARG A 56 -8.89 -2.68 15.52
CA ARG A 56 -9.20 -3.90 16.31
C ARG A 56 -10.68 -4.27 16.30
N GLN A 57 -11.56 -3.27 16.39
CA GLN A 57 -13.02 -3.49 16.41
C GLN A 57 -13.54 -4.10 15.10
N ASN A 58 -13.03 -3.66 13.96
CA ASN A 58 -13.38 -4.21 12.65
C ASN A 58 -12.91 -5.66 12.50
N TYR A 59 -11.73 -5.99 13.02
CA TYR A 59 -11.26 -7.37 13.04
C TYR A 59 -12.17 -8.28 13.86
N THR A 60 -12.70 -7.81 14.99
CA THR A 60 -13.68 -8.57 15.77
C THR A 60 -14.98 -8.79 14.99
N LEU A 61 -15.46 -7.78 14.26
CA LEU A 61 -16.65 -7.91 13.41
C LEU A 61 -16.43 -8.89 12.26
N MET A 62 -15.26 -8.84 11.60
CA MET A 62 -14.89 -9.82 10.57
C MET A 62 -14.84 -11.24 11.13
N LEU A 63 -14.28 -11.43 12.32
CA LEU A 63 -14.23 -12.78 12.91
C LEU A 63 -15.65 -13.28 13.24
N ALA A 64 -16.54 -12.38 13.67
CA ALA A 64 -17.93 -12.71 13.91
C ALA A 64 -18.68 -13.09 12.61
N GLY A 65 -18.47 -12.37 11.51
CA GLY A 65 -19.10 -12.70 10.23
C GLY A 65 -18.62 -14.04 9.67
N ILE A 66 -17.32 -14.33 9.74
CA ILE A 66 -16.76 -15.65 9.38
C ILE A 66 -17.41 -16.73 10.24
N GLY A 67 -17.55 -16.48 11.54
CA GLY A 67 -18.27 -17.38 12.45
C GLY A 67 -19.70 -17.67 11.99
N ILE A 68 -20.45 -16.65 11.57
CA ILE A 68 -21.82 -16.79 11.08
C ILE A 68 -21.86 -17.57 9.76
N ILE A 69 -20.94 -17.29 8.83
CA ILE A 69 -20.83 -18.03 7.57
C ILE A 69 -20.59 -19.52 7.84
N LEU A 70 -19.66 -19.84 8.75
CA LEU A 70 -19.40 -21.22 9.16
C LEU A 70 -20.62 -21.87 9.82
N VAL A 71 -21.36 -21.15 10.65
CA VAL A 71 -22.63 -21.63 11.21
C VAL A 71 -23.65 -21.92 10.12
N GLY A 72 -23.75 -21.09 9.08
CA GLY A 72 -24.64 -21.33 7.94
C GLY A 72 -24.30 -22.62 7.19
N PHE A 73 -23.01 -22.86 6.91
CA PHE A 73 -22.57 -24.13 6.31
C PHE A 73 -22.76 -25.32 7.26
N PHE A 74 -22.57 -25.12 8.56
CA PHE A 74 -22.81 -26.15 9.55
C PHE A 74 -24.28 -26.55 9.61
N ILE A 75 -25.21 -25.59 9.53
CA ILE A 75 -26.65 -25.85 9.45
C ILE A 75 -26.98 -26.70 8.21
N MET A 76 -26.39 -26.40 7.05
CA MET A 76 -26.57 -27.23 5.85
C MET A 76 -26.06 -28.66 6.08
N SER A 77 -24.92 -28.80 6.77
CA SER A 77 -24.33 -30.11 7.07
C SER A 77 -25.12 -30.93 8.09
N LEU A 78 -25.97 -30.30 8.90
CA LEU A 78 -26.84 -30.98 9.86
C LEU A 78 -28.14 -31.47 9.24
N ASP A 79 -28.44 -31.07 8.00
CA ASP A 79 -29.63 -31.51 7.31
C ASP A 79 -29.59 -33.03 7.07
N LYS A 80 -30.71 -33.70 7.36
CA LYS A 80 -30.82 -35.16 7.30
C LYS A 80 -31.40 -35.67 5.99
N GLU A 81 -31.94 -34.79 5.17
CA GLU A 81 -32.45 -35.12 3.85
C GLU A 81 -31.30 -35.50 2.90
N GLU A 82 -31.58 -36.38 1.93
CA GLU A 82 -30.58 -36.75 0.92
C GLU A 82 -30.06 -35.49 0.20
N PHE A 83 -28.73 -35.40 0.10
CA PHE A 83 -28.01 -34.24 -0.46
C PHE A 83 -28.27 -32.89 0.23
N GLY A 84 -28.90 -32.86 1.41
CA GLY A 84 -29.26 -31.61 2.08
C GLY A 84 -30.37 -30.84 1.36
N PHE A 85 -31.27 -31.54 0.66
CA PHE A 85 -32.45 -30.94 0.03
C PHE A 85 -33.58 -30.59 1.02
N GLY A 86 -33.32 -30.70 2.32
CA GLY A 86 -34.24 -30.25 3.33
C GLY A 86 -34.29 -28.73 3.43
N PHE A 87 -35.24 -28.25 4.23
CA PHE A 87 -35.41 -26.81 4.45
C PHE A 87 -34.15 -26.17 5.06
N LEU A 88 -33.44 -26.91 5.92
CA LEU A 88 -32.24 -26.40 6.58
C LEU A 88 -31.10 -26.18 5.58
N GLY A 89 -30.90 -27.10 4.63
CA GLY A 89 -29.87 -27.01 3.60
C GLY A 89 -30.23 -26.09 2.43
N LEU A 90 -31.48 -26.11 1.96
CA LEU A 90 -31.87 -25.42 0.73
C LEU A 90 -32.27 -23.95 0.95
N THR A 91 -32.82 -23.61 2.12
CA THR A 91 -33.29 -22.23 2.41
C THR A 91 -32.56 -21.61 3.58
N LEU A 92 -32.56 -22.24 4.75
CA LEU A 92 -32.05 -21.62 5.97
C LEU A 92 -30.53 -21.41 5.92
N GLY A 93 -29.79 -22.44 5.52
CA GLY A 93 -28.34 -22.40 5.36
C GLY A 93 -27.90 -21.26 4.43
N PRO A 94 -28.39 -21.19 3.18
CA PRO A 94 -28.00 -20.14 2.26
C PRO A 94 -28.37 -18.74 2.76
N ILE A 95 -29.52 -18.57 3.42
CA ILE A 95 -29.92 -17.30 4.01
C ILE A 95 -28.95 -16.86 5.11
N VAL A 96 -28.55 -17.78 6.00
CA VAL A 96 -27.60 -17.49 7.08
C VAL A 96 -26.21 -17.15 6.51
N VAL A 97 -25.74 -17.90 5.51
CA VAL A 97 -24.47 -17.60 4.82
C VAL A 97 -24.51 -16.22 4.17
N MET A 98 -25.60 -15.88 3.48
CA MET A 98 -25.78 -14.55 2.87
C MET A 98 -25.79 -13.44 3.92
N ALA A 99 -26.45 -13.63 5.06
CA ALA A 99 -26.42 -12.68 6.16
C ALA A 99 -25.00 -12.50 6.74
N GLY A 100 -24.24 -13.59 6.85
CA GLY A 100 -22.82 -13.55 7.23
C GLY A 100 -21.97 -12.74 6.26
N PHE A 101 -22.16 -12.92 4.94
CA PHE A 101 -21.48 -12.10 3.93
C PHE A 101 -21.85 -10.62 4.03
N VAL A 102 -23.12 -10.29 4.27
CA VAL A 102 -23.55 -8.89 4.48
C VAL A 102 -22.86 -8.28 5.70
N LEU A 103 -22.72 -9.03 6.79
CA LEU A 103 -21.95 -8.59 7.95
C LEU A 103 -20.48 -8.35 7.61
N GLU A 104 -19.90 -9.14 6.72
CA GLU A 104 -18.53 -8.93 6.26
C GLU A 104 -18.33 -7.71 5.39
N PHE A 105 -19.25 -7.46 4.48
CA PHE A 105 -19.28 -6.20 3.76
C PHE A 105 -19.41 -5.02 4.73
N PHE A 106 -20.28 -5.13 5.73
CA PHE A 106 -20.42 -4.11 6.76
C PHE A 106 -19.14 -3.95 7.60
N ALA A 107 -18.49 -5.04 8.01
CA ALA A 107 -17.28 -5.02 8.82
C ALA A 107 -16.09 -4.38 8.08
N ILE A 108 -15.99 -4.59 6.77
CA ILE A 108 -14.94 -3.99 5.92
C ILE A 108 -15.23 -2.50 5.67
N LEU A 109 -16.49 -2.14 5.43
CA LEU A 109 -16.89 -0.76 5.12
C LEU A 109 -17.02 0.11 6.38
N ALA A 110 -17.24 -0.50 7.55
CA ALA A 110 -17.35 0.20 8.81
C ALA A 110 -16.07 1.00 9.05
N ARG A 111 -16.18 2.32 9.13
CA ARG A 111 -15.02 3.15 9.48
C ARG A 111 -14.66 2.86 10.95
N PRO A 112 -13.38 2.59 11.27
CA PRO A 112 -12.97 2.46 12.65
C PRO A 112 -13.29 3.78 13.36
N LYS A 113 -14.11 3.73 14.42
CA LYS A 113 -14.28 4.88 15.30
C LYS A 113 -12.96 5.01 16.07
N ALA A 114 -12.25 6.08 15.77
CA ALA A 114 -10.89 6.37 16.21
C ALA A 114 -10.73 6.30 17.74
#